data_AF-A0A5A7SAQ1-F1
#
_entry.id   AF-A0A5A7SAQ1-F1
#
_cell.length_a   1.000
_cell.length_b   1.000
_cell.length_c   1.000
_cell.angle_alpha   90.00
_cell.angle_beta   90.00
_cell.angle_gamma   90.00
#
_symmetry.space_group_name_H-M   'P 1'
#
loop_
_entity.id
_entity.type
_entity.pdbx_description
1 polymer ?
#
loop_
_entity_poly.entity_id
_entity_poly.type
_entity_poly.pdbx_seq_one_letter_code
_entity_poly.pdbx_strand_id
1 'polypeptide(L)'
;MNIFIDYPESEERLITSEAEIGELCRGVDGIDDQILAAVVSRIELSRRIATVERAAGRCHQHSRDNAVISRYGQLGRDGRALGRLMVRLAHPHRATG
;
A
#
# COMPACT_ATOMS: atom_id res chain seq x y z
N MET A 1 -0.38 -15.04 -7.23
CA MET A 1 -1.23 -15.41 -6.09
C MET A 1 -2.32 -14.35 -6.02
N ASN A 2 -3.58 -14.72 -6.24
CA ASN A 2 -4.69 -13.78 -6.08
C ASN A 2 -5.00 -13.72 -4.59
N ILE A 3 -4.93 -12.55 -3.95
CA ILE A 3 -5.35 -12.42 -2.55
C ILE A 3 -6.87 -12.38 -2.59
N PHE A 4 -7.50 -13.51 -2.32
CA PHE A 4 -8.94 -13.58 -2.12
C PHE A 4 -9.21 -13.10 -0.70
N ILE A 5 -9.84 -11.93 -0.56
CA ILE A 5 -10.38 -11.53 0.73
C ILE A 5 -11.64 -12.37 0.90
N ASP A 6 -11.48 -13.44 1.65
CA ASP A 6 -12.59 -14.27 2.07
C ASP A 6 -13.46 -13.41 2.98
N TYR A 7 -14.60 -12.96 2.46
CA TYR A 7 -15.67 -12.50 3.32
C TYR A 7 -16.35 -13.77 3.80
N PRO A 8 -16.13 -14.21 5.05
CA PRO A 8 -16.85 -15.37 5.55
C PRO A 8 -18.33 -15.10 5.32
N GLU A 9 -19.02 -15.99 4.62
CA GLU A 9 -20.47 -16.00 4.60
C GLU A 9 -20.88 -15.98 6.07
N SER A 10 -21.44 -14.85 6.47
CA SER A 10 -21.68 -14.48 7.84
C SER A 10 -22.54 -15.57 8.48
N GLU A 11 -21.92 -16.45 9.28
CA GLU A 11 -22.62 -16.96 10.45
C GLU A 11 -23.10 -15.71 11.17
N GLU A 12 -24.42 -15.50 11.19
CA GLU A 12 -25.12 -14.43 11.91
C GLU A 12 -24.88 -14.58 13.41
N ARG A 13 -23.62 -14.49 13.84
CA ARG A 13 -23.30 -14.13 15.19
C ARG A 13 -23.61 -12.65 15.25
N LEU A 14 -24.83 -12.34 15.69
CA LEU A 14 -25.31 -11.00 15.96
C LEU A 14 -24.22 -10.21 16.72
N ILE A 15 -23.38 -9.45 16.00
CA ILE A 15 -22.44 -8.49 16.59
C ILE A 15 -23.35 -7.46 17.26
N THR A 16 -23.56 -7.60 18.57
CA THR A 16 -24.65 -6.90 19.28
C THR A 16 -24.19 -6.21 20.55
N SER A 17 -22.90 -6.01 20.73
CA SER A 17 -22.42 -5.11 21.78
C SER A 17 -21.55 -4.00 21.19
N GLU A 18 -21.86 -2.77 21.58
CA GLU A 18 -21.06 -1.57 21.32
C GLU A 18 -19.58 -1.79 21.69
N ALA A 19 -19.32 -2.61 22.71
CA ALA A 19 -17.98 -2.99 23.13
C ALA A 19 -17.22 -3.79 22.06
N GLU A 20 -17.88 -4.74 21.39
CA GLU A 20 -17.28 -5.56 20.33
C GLU A 20 -16.98 -4.72 19.08
N ILE A 21 -17.89 -3.83 18.68
CA ILE A 21 -17.65 -2.86 17.60
C ILE A 21 -16.46 -1.96 17.97
N GLY A 22 -16.41 -1.47 19.22
CA GLY A 22 -15.32 -0.65 19.71
C GLY A 22 -13.94 -1.33 19.64
N GLU A 23 -13.87 -2.63 19.92
CA GLU A 23 -12.61 -3.40 19.76
C GLU A 23 -12.22 -3.60 18.30
N LEU A 24 -13.19 -3.87 17.41
CA LEU A 24 -12.93 -3.99 15.98
C LEU A 24 -12.39 -2.68 15.40
N CYS A 25 -13.01 -1.55 15.74
CA CYS A 25 -12.55 -0.23 15.32
C CYS A 25 -11.12 0.05 15.81
N ARG A 26 -10.81 -0.22 17.09
CA ARG A 26 -9.44 -0.10 17.60
C ARG A 26 -8.45 -0.99 16.85
N GLY A 27 -8.89 -2.19 16.47
CA GLY A 27 -8.10 -3.11 15.65
C GLY A 27 -7.78 -2.52 14.27
N VAL A 28 -8.76 -1.89 13.61
CA VAL A 28 -8.57 -1.20 12.33
C VAL A 28 -7.62 -0.01 12.49
N ASP A 29 -7.81 0.83 13.50
CA ASP A 29 -6.95 1.98 13.77
C ASP A 29 -5.48 1.55 13.95
N GLY A 30 -5.25 0.48 14.71
CA GLY A 30 -3.90 -0.06 14.92
C GLY A 30 -3.27 -0.64 13.65
N ILE A 31 -4.07 -1.17 12.72
CA ILE A 31 -3.60 -1.61 11.41
C ILE A 31 -3.27 -0.40 10.52
N ASP A 32 -4.09 0.64 10.55
CA ASP A 32 -3.89 1.86 9.77
C ASP A 32 -2.63 2.61 10.20
N ASP A 33 -2.34 2.68 11.51
CA ASP A 33 -1.09 3.21 12.03
C ASP A 33 0.13 2.43 11.50
N GLN A 34 0.04 1.11 11.44
CA GLN A 34 1.10 0.26 10.89
C GLN A 34 1.27 0.47 9.38
N ILE A 35 0.16 0.58 8.63
CA ILE A 35 0.19 0.87 7.20
C ILE A 35 0.86 2.23 6.97
N LEU A 36 0.48 3.26 7.73
CA LEU A 36 1.04 4.60 7.60
C LEU A 36 2.55 4.60 7.88
N ALA A 37 2.98 3.98 8.99
CA ALA A 37 4.40 3.83 9.32
C ALA A 37 5.19 3.10 8.23
N ALA A 38 4.62 2.02 7.67
CA ALA A 38 5.21 1.27 6.58
C ALA A 38 5.31 2.10 5.29
N VAL A 39 4.29 2.89 4.96
CA VAL A 39 4.27 3.77 3.78
C VAL A 39 5.34 4.86 3.89
N VAL A 40 5.46 5.52 5.04
CA VAL A 40 6.51 6.52 5.29
C VAL A 40 7.90 5.90 5.09
N SER A 41 8.15 4.77 5.74
CA SER A 41 9.43 4.05 5.63
C SER A 41 9.74 3.64 4.18
N ARG A 42 8.74 3.17 3.43
CA ARG A 42 8.86 2.79 2.02
C ARG A 42 9.22 4.00 1.13
N ILE A 43 8.64 5.17 1.41
CA ILE A 43 8.94 6.41 0.67
C ILE A 43 10.40 6.81 0.88
N GLU A 44 10.88 6.81 2.13
CA GLU A 44 12.27 7.13 2.46
C GLU A 44 13.25 6.19 1.74
N LEU A 45 13.02 4.88 1.83
CA LEU A 45 13.84 3.89 1.13
C LEU A 45 13.82 4.09 -0.39
N SER A 46 12.64 4.38 -0.97
CA SER A 46 12.52 4.62 -2.41
C SER A 46 13.34 5.82 -2.87
N ARG A 47 13.32 6.90 -2.09
CA ARG A 47 14.12 8.12 -2.35
C ARG A 47 15.62 7.84 -2.21
N ARG A 48 16.05 7.13 -1.16
CA ARG A 48 17.45 6.73 -0.97
C ARG A 48 17.97 5.90 -2.15
N ILE A 49 17.20 4.90 -2.59
CA ILE A 49 17.54 4.08 -3.76
C ILE A 49 17.68 4.97 -5.01
N ALA A 50 16.72 5.85 -5.26
CA ALA A 50 16.77 6.75 -6.42
C ALA A 50 17.98 7.69 -6.38
N THR A 51 18.39 8.18 -5.21
CA THR A 51 19.62 8.98 -5.05
C THR A 51 20.86 8.16 -5.39
N VAL A 52 20.97 6.93 -4.88
CA VAL A 52 22.10 6.03 -5.15
C VAL A 52 22.17 5.64 -6.64
N GLU A 53 21.03 5.32 -7.26
CA GLU A 53 20.95 4.99 -8.69
C GLU A 53 21.43 6.16 -9.55
N ARG A 54 20.95 7.39 -9.27
CA ARG A 54 21.39 8.61 -9.97
C ARG A 54 22.89 8.85 -9.81
N ALA A 55 23.42 8.72 -8.59
CA ALA A 55 24.86 8.87 -8.34
C ALA A 55 25.69 7.82 -9.11
N ALA A 56 25.14 6.63 -9.32
CA ALA A 56 25.76 5.56 -10.09
C ALA A 56 25.52 5.64 -11.61
N GLY A 57 24.86 6.69 -12.12
CA GLY A 57 24.50 6.83 -13.54
C GLY A 57 23.48 5.79 -14.05
N ARG A 58 22.78 5.09 -13.14
CA ARG A 58 21.74 4.12 -13.47
C ARG A 58 20.36 4.75 -13.29
N CYS A 59 19.42 4.45 -14.17
CA CYS A 59 18.02 4.84 -14.00
C CYS A 59 17.10 3.65 -14.31
N HIS A 60 16.88 2.78 -13.31
CA HIS A 60 15.95 1.65 -13.43
C HIS A 60 14.57 1.95 -12.82
N GLN A 61 14.31 3.22 -12.51
CA GLN A 61 13.12 3.68 -11.80
C GLN A 61 11.80 3.20 -12.44
N HIS A 62 11.69 3.23 -13.77
CA HIS A 62 10.48 2.80 -14.48
C HIS A 62 10.18 1.31 -14.31
N SER A 63 11.21 0.45 -14.26
CA SER A 63 11.03 -0.99 -14.03
C SER A 63 10.57 -1.26 -12.59
N ARG A 64 11.13 -0.53 -11.61
CA ARG A 64 10.72 -0.64 -10.20
C ARG A 64 9.29 -0.14 -9.98
N ASP A 65 8.91 0.98 -10.60
CA ASP A 65 7.55 1.55 -10.50
C ASP A 65 6.50 0.57 -11.05
N ASN A 66 6.77 -0.04 -12.21
CA ASN A 66 5.89 -1.05 -12.80
C ASN A 66 5.77 -2.31 -11.92
N ALA A 67 6.87 -2.76 -11.31
CA ALA A 67 6.86 -3.89 -10.38
C ALA A 67 5.99 -3.61 -9.14
N VAL A 68 6.01 -2.38 -8.63
CA VAL A 68 5.16 -1.95 -7.50
C VAL A 68 3.69 -1.99 -7.90
N ILE A 69 3.35 -1.37 -9.03
CA ILE A 69 1.96 -1.35 -9.54
C ILE A 69 1.45 -2.77 -9.77
N SER A 70 2.28 -3.66 -10.34
CA SER A 70 1.96 -5.07 -10.55
C SER A 70 1.72 -5.82 -9.22
N ARG A 71 2.58 -5.60 -8.22
CA ARG A 71 2.44 -6.22 -6.90
C ARG A 71 1.12 -5.86 -6.23
N TYR A 72 0.80 -4.57 -6.16
CA TYR A 72 -0.48 -4.14 -5.56
C TYR A 72 -1.68 -4.53 -6.44
N GLY A 73 -1.50 -4.73 -7.75
CA GLY A 73 -2.53 -5.23 -8.66
C GLY A 73 -3.06 -6.63 -8.30
N GLN A 74 -2.38 -7.38 -7.44
CA GLN A 74 -2.90 -8.64 -6.88
C GLN A 74 -4.15 -8.44 -5.98
N LEU A 75 -4.41 -7.21 -5.55
CA LEU A 75 -5.63 -6.78 -4.86
C LEU A 75 -6.72 -6.28 -5.83
N GLY A 76 -6.57 -6.55 -7.14
CA GLY A 76 -7.50 -6.12 -8.18
C GLY A 76 -7.29 -4.66 -8.63
N ARG A 77 -8.37 -4.06 -9.15
CA ARG A 77 -8.34 -2.72 -9.78
C ARG A 77 -7.88 -1.63 -8.82
N ASP A 78 -8.41 -1.63 -7.60
CA ASP A 78 -8.12 -0.61 -6.61
C ASP A 78 -6.74 -0.82 -5.98
N GLY A 79 -6.29 -2.06 -5.91
CA GLY A 79 -4.89 -2.40 -5.67
C GLY A 79 -3.95 -1.73 -6.66
N ARG A 80 -4.23 -1.82 -7.97
CA ARG A 80 -3.44 -1.14 -8.99
C ARG A 80 -3.44 0.39 -8.80
N ALA A 81 -4.56 0.97 -8.39
CA ALA A 81 -4.67 2.39 -8.06
C ALA A 81 -3.81 2.76 -6.84
N LEU A 82 -3.83 1.95 -5.78
CA LEU A 82 -2.98 2.10 -4.61
C LEU A 82 -1.49 2.03 -4.98
N GLY A 83 -1.09 1.08 -5.83
CA GLY A 83 0.29 0.99 -6.35
C GLY A 83 0.74 2.26 -7.08
N ARG A 84 -0.15 2.88 -7.87
CA ARG A 84 0.12 4.17 -8.53
C ARG A 84 0.25 5.32 -7.52
N LEU A 85 -0.56 5.33 -6.47
CA LEU A 85 -0.43 6.31 -5.37
C LEU A 85 0.92 6.18 -4.68
N MET A 86 1.36 4.95 -4.37
CA MET A 86 2.67 4.70 -3.77
C MET A 86 3.84 5.22 -4.62
N VAL A 87 3.77 5.05 -5.95
CA VAL A 87 4.78 5.58 -6.88
C VAL A 87 4.79 7.11 -6.87
N ARG A 88 3.62 7.76 -6.87
CA ARG A 88 3.49 9.22 -6.83
C ARG A 88 4.02 9.82 -5.53
N LEU A 89 3.73 9.21 -4.39
CA LEU A 89 4.22 9.68 -3.07
C LEU A 89 5.76 9.62 -2.98
N ALA A 90 6.37 8.60 -3.58
CA ALA A 90 7.83 8.48 -3.64
C ALA A 90 8.47 9.49 -4.61
N HIS A 91 7.76 9.89 -5.68
CA HIS A 91 8.27 10.76 -6.76
C HIS A 91 7.27 11.88 -7.13
N PRO A 92 7.04 12.86 -6.24
CA PRO A 92 5.99 13.86 -6.42
C PRO A 92 6.15 14.74 -7.67
N HIS A 93 7.36 14.85 -8.23
CA HIS A 93 7.65 15.65 -9.43
C HIS A 93 7.45 14.91 -10.77
N ARG A 94 6.72 13.79 -10.79
CA ARG A 94 6.37 13.07 -12.03
C ARG A 94 4.91 13.24 -12.45
N ALA A 95 4.25 14.30 -11.98
CA ALA A 95 2.99 14.71 -12.60
C ALA A 95 3.31 15.36 -13.96
N THR A 96 2.75 14.77 -15.02
CA THR A 96 2.66 15.27 -16.41
C THR A 96 3.95 15.39 -17.22
N GLY A 97 4.11 14.38 -18.08
CA GLY A 97 4.66 14.45 -19.42
C GLY A 97 3.94 13.40 -20.25
#